data_AF-A0A507QHX3-F1
#
_entry.id   AF-A0A507QHX3-F1
#
_cell.length_a   1.000
_cell.length_b   1.000
_cell.length_c   1.000
_cell.angle_alpha   90.00
_cell.angle_beta   90.00
_cell.angle_gamma   90.00
#
_symmetry.space_group_name_H-M   'P 1'
#
loop_
_entity.id
_entity.type
_entity.pdbx_description
1 polymer ?
#
loop_
_entity_poly.entity_id
_entity_poly.type
_entity_poly.pdbx_seq_one_letter_code
_entity_poly.pdbx_strand_id
1 'polypeptide(L)'
;MEARMRPSSYGLPVNSPDHEKSLLIVSLMGLHKGGDVMLSQHFRKSLPDNVHIQTWHPSDSLLQSIASKSPRRDCVGTIYAVAILAYRSGWSGLIVADALTSRQLSGTQRVGESPLVSVIMVAVKPSIPLSSPDTSENDEVHVFLERTTGDEGENAALLKALQNLEVSEPYSYDWLYTMGDGIYTEMGLVLNDPDRPVFSADTAKLLGHEELSNAMTKILLQHTPLPAEIVLRTVSYIHDEQLNPMPSWLGIFSLQNLYFVVLFPTTAEELSTMHSTIQKAVSFLLETKSRYRYEMNVRLIPWELHRVASRRDLLRTYREYRQRQPGHNMHFIPGPFKYDDDDDVYFTKFGIIRFEIQELAIVSWATLGEILEYTYGRPECPNFEMIYPFDRPFHVDLPLWLSADSEDDSIPVFYLTNKLTDEQDKAIRDEMDRGDDDHIKE
;
A
#
# COMPACT_ATOMS: atom_id res chain seq x y z
N MET A 1 35.96 -15.91 -15.32
CA MET A 1 36.03 -15.96 -13.85
C MET A 1 35.47 -14.64 -13.35
N GLU A 2 34.14 -14.55 -13.38
CA GLU A 2 33.40 -13.33 -13.05
C GLU A 2 33.47 -13.11 -11.54
N ALA A 3 34.09 -12.00 -11.14
CA ALA A 3 33.98 -11.52 -9.78
C ALA A 3 32.52 -11.13 -9.56
N ARG A 4 31.76 -11.98 -8.86
CA ARG A 4 30.48 -11.60 -8.25
C ARG A 4 30.76 -10.35 -7.41
N MET A 5 30.39 -9.17 -7.92
CA MET A 5 30.33 -7.96 -7.11
C MET A 5 29.42 -8.30 -5.93
N ARG A 6 29.99 -8.32 -4.72
CA ARG A 6 29.17 -8.36 -3.51
C ARG A 6 28.26 -7.13 -3.59
N PRO A 7 26.93 -7.26 -3.44
CA PRO A 7 26.08 -6.09 -3.35
C PRO A 7 26.61 -5.21 -2.23
N SER A 8 26.71 -3.90 -2.48
CA SER A 8 27.08 -2.94 -1.45
C SER A 8 26.20 -3.19 -0.24
N SER A 9 26.78 -3.38 0.94
CA SER A 9 26.01 -3.77 2.13
C SER A 9 25.01 -2.70 2.59
N TYR A 10 24.86 -1.57 1.90
CA TYR A 10 23.92 -0.47 2.21
C TYR A 10 23.96 -0.01 3.68
N GLY A 11 25.06 -0.28 4.40
CA GLY A 11 25.16 -0.11 5.85
C GLY A 11 24.29 -1.08 6.67
N LEU A 12 23.59 -2.01 6.03
CA LEU A 12 22.80 -3.06 6.64
C LEU A 12 23.71 -4.10 7.31
N PRO A 13 23.45 -4.46 8.57
CA PRO A 13 24.17 -5.54 9.23
C PRO A 13 23.92 -6.90 8.57
N VAL A 14 24.96 -7.71 8.42
CA VAL A 14 24.83 -9.04 7.81
C VAL A 14 24.29 -10.02 8.86
N ASN A 15 23.29 -10.82 8.49
CA ASN A 15 22.86 -11.93 9.33
C ASN A 15 23.96 -13.00 9.33
N SER A 16 24.80 -13.02 10.38
CA SER A 16 25.90 -13.99 10.49
C SER A 16 25.32 -15.36 10.84
N PRO A 17 25.72 -16.45 10.15
CA PRO A 17 25.30 -17.81 10.50
C PRO A 17 25.74 -18.21 11.92
N ASP A 18 26.76 -17.55 12.48
CA ASP A 18 27.22 -17.76 13.86
C ASP A 18 26.24 -17.19 14.92
N HIS A 19 25.28 -16.36 14.49
CA HIS A 19 24.24 -15.78 15.33
C HIS A 19 22.87 -16.32 14.90
N GLU A 20 22.66 -17.64 15.04
CA GLU A 20 21.40 -18.36 14.76
C GLU A 20 20.14 -17.70 15.34
N LYS A 21 20.28 -16.80 16.32
CA LYS A 21 19.18 -15.97 16.83
C LYS A 21 19.58 -14.51 16.85
N SER A 22 19.32 -13.81 15.75
CA SER A 22 19.45 -12.35 15.67
C SER A 22 18.10 -11.70 15.39
N LEU A 23 17.91 -10.50 15.91
CA LEU A 23 16.77 -9.64 15.60
C LEU A 23 17.28 -8.35 14.99
N LEU A 24 16.79 -8.02 13.79
CA LEU A 24 17.05 -6.73 13.14
C LEU A 24 15.97 -5.72 13.52
N ILE A 25 16.38 -4.60 14.08
CA ILE A 25 15.55 -3.42 14.29
C ILE A 25 15.93 -2.38 13.22
N VAL A 26 14.96 -1.97 12.42
CA VAL A 26 15.11 -0.90 11.43
C VAL A 26 14.45 0.36 11.95
N SER A 27 15.23 1.42 12.11
CA SER A 27 14.73 2.73 12.51
C SER A 27 14.57 3.61 11.26
N LEU A 28 13.32 3.74 10.81
CA LEU A 28 12.98 4.61 9.66
C LEU A 28 12.83 6.08 10.07
N MET A 29 12.54 6.29 11.35
CA MET A 29 12.53 7.59 11.99
C MET A 29 13.74 7.71 12.89
N GLY A 30 14.47 8.83 12.78
CA GLY A 30 15.56 9.13 13.69
C GLY A 30 15.02 9.17 15.12
N LEU A 31 15.26 8.10 15.88
CA LEU A 31 14.85 8.05 17.28
C LEU A 31 15.62 9.13 18.04
N HIS A 32 14.96 9.76 19.01
CA HIS A 32 15.61 10.75 19.87
C HIS A 32 16.81 10.12 20.60
N LYS A 33 17.71 10.95 21.15
CA LYS A 33 18.94 10.48 21.78
C LYS A 33 18.65 9.45 22.89
N GLY A 34 19.06 8.20 22.67
CA GLY A 34 18.82 7.07 23.58
C GLY A 34 17.60 6.21 23.25
N GLY A 35 16.78 6.59 22.26
CA GLY A 35 15.60 5.83 21.84
C GLY A 35 15.93 4.42 21.32
N ASP A 36 17.04 4.25 20.60
CA ASP A 36 17.51 2.91 20.18
C ASP A 36 17.79 2.00 21.40
N VAL A 37 18.36 2.57 22.46
CA VAL A 37 18.68 1.84 23.70
C VAL A 37 17.40 1.50 24.44
N MET A 38 16.47 2.44 24.56
CA MET A 38 15.16 2.20 25.18
C MET A 38 14.37 1.12 24.45
N LEU A 39 14.32 1.18 23.11
CA LEU A 39 13.63 0.20 22.29
C LEU A 39 14.27 -1.19 22.41
N SER A 40 15.60 -1.25 22.37
CA SER A 40 16.34 -2.49 22.56
C SER A 40 16.13 -3.08 23.96
N GLN A 41 16.04 -2.25 25.00
CA GLN A 41 15.75 -2.66 26.37
C GLN A 41 14.31 -3.14 26.55
N HIS A 42 13.36 -2.47 25.88
CA HIS A 42 11.94 -2.85 25.86
C HIS A 42 11.79 -4.30 25.37
N PHE A 43 12.31 -4.59 24.18
CA PHE A 43 12.20 -5.93 23.60
C PHE A 43 13.16 -6.96 24.18
N ARG A 44 14.20 -6.55 24.93
CA ARG A 44 15.10 -7.50 25.59
C ARG A 44 14.33 -8.46 26.51
N LYS A 45 13.27 -7.98 27.16
CA LYS A 45 12.42 -8.80 28.04
C LYS A 45 11.66 -9.88 27.29
N SER A 46 11.28 -9.62 26.03
CA SER A 46 10.47 -10.54 25.20
C SER A 46 11.32 -11.54 24.42
N LEU A 47 12.66 -11.45 24.54
CA LEU A 47 13.62 -12.25 23.78
C LEU A 47 14.42 -13.18 24.70
N PRO A 48 14.80 -14.38 24.24
CA PRO A 48 15.81 -15.19 24.92
C PRO A 48 17.14 -14.44 25.11
N ASP A 49 17.85 -14.75 26.19
CA ASP A 49 19.15 -14.10 26.52
C ASP A 49 20.21 -14.23 25.43
N ASN A 50 20.10 -15.27 24.58
CA ASN A 50 21.04 -15.55 23.51
C ASN A 50 20.72 -14.84 22.18
N VAL A 51 19.69 -13.97 22.14
CA VAL A 51 19.35 -13.21 20.93
C VAL A 51 20.20 -11.97 20.80
N HIS A 52 20.89 -11.81 19.68
CA HIS A 52 21.62 -10.58 19.36
C HIS A 52 20.69 -9.57 18.67
N ILE A 53 20.54 -8.37 19.24
CA ILE A 53 19.77 -7.28 18.64
C ILE A 53 20.72 -6.41 17.83
N GLN A 54 20.40 -6.23 16.55
CA GLN A 54 21.15 -5.36 15.64
C GLN A 54 20.24 -4.23 15.18
N THR A 55 20.75 -3.01 15.12
CA THR A 55 19.98 -1.85 14.67
C THR A 55 20.53 -1.33 13.35
N TRP A 56 19.64 -0.95 12.45
CA TRP A 56 19.96 -0.33 11.19
C TRP A 56 19.18 0.97 10.99
N HIS A 57 19.88 2.00 10.52
CA HIS A 57 19.34 3.32 10.21
C HIS A 57 19.59 3.64 8.74
N PRO A 58 18.64 3.30 7.84
CA PRO A 58 18.75 3.62 6.42
C PRO A 58 18.95 5.12 6.18
N SER A 59 19.95 5.48 5.38
CA SER A 59 20.16 6.87 4.96
C SER A 59 19.07 7.35 3.99
N ASP A 60 18.82 8.66 3.93
CA ASP A 60 17.84 9.23 2.98
C ASP A 60 18.19 8.92 1.52
N SER A 61 19.48 8.95 1.18
CA SER A 61 19.93 8.60 -0.18
C SER A 61 19.67 7.13 -0.51
N LEU A 62 19.78 6.24 0.47
CA LEU A 62 19.41 4.84 0.28
C LEU A 62 17.91 4.69 0.06
N LEU A 63 17.09 5.29 0.92
CA LEU A 63 15.63 5.18 0.81
C LEU A 63 15.12 5.69 -0.54
N GLN A 64 15.65 6.82 -1.03
CA GLN A 64 15.34 7.35 -2.36
C GLN A 64 15.78 6.44 -3.52
N SER A 65 16.80 5.62 -3.31
CA SER A 65 17.31 4.70 -4.35
C SER A 65 16.48 3.43 -4.48
N ILE A 66 15.67 3.07 -3.48
CA ILE A 66 14.94 1.81 -3.43
C ILE A 66 13.43 1.97 -3.40
N ALA A 67 12.93 3.15 -3.08
CA ALA A 67 11.51 3.45 -3.07
C ALA A 67 11.25 4.84 -3.68
N SER A 68 10.05 4.99 -4.26
CA SER A 68 9.55 6.29 -4.67
C SER A 68 9.55 7.27 -3.50
N LYS A 69 9.85 8.54 -3.78
CA LYS A 69 9.91 9.59 -2.77
C LYS A 69 8.53 9.81 -2.16
N SER A 70 8.45 9.66 -0.84
CA SER A 70 7.25 9.93 -0.06
C SER A 70 7.49 11.10 0.89
N PRO A 71 6.46 11.90 1.23
CA PRO A 71 6.56 12.87 2.32
C PRO A 71 6.91 12.23 3.67
N ARG A 72 6.74 10.91 3.81
CA ARG A 72 6.97 10.15 5.04
C ARG A 72 7.99 9.05 4.83
N ARG A 73 8.98 8.97 5.71
CA ARG A 73 10.04 7.94 5.67
C ARG A 73 9.53 6.56 6.08
N ASP A 74 8.49 6.53 6.89
CA ASP A 74 7.88 5.31 7.44
C ASP A 74 6.65 4.87 6.64
N CYS A 75 6.52 5.30 5.39
CA CYS A 75 5.42 4.87 4.55
C CYS A 75 5.51 3.36 4.21
N VAL A 76 4.36 2.76 3.94
CA VAL A 76 4.24 1.33 3.62
C VAL A 76 5.13 0.91 2.44
N GLY A 77 5.22 1.74 1.39
CA GLY A 77 6.11 1.45 0.26
C GLY A 77 7.60 1.41 0.65
N THR A 78 8.01 2.25 1.61
CA THR A 78 9.39 2.23 2.12
C THR A 78 9.64 1.02 3.00
N ILE A 79 8.67 0.65 3.85
CA ILE A 79 8.74 -0.56 4.68
C ILE A 79 8.92 -1.80 3.80
N TYR A 80 8.15 -1.91 2.72
CA TYR A 80 8.30 -2.99 1.73
C TYR A 80 9.73 -3.05 1.16
N ALA A 81 10.21 -1.94 0.60
CA ALA A 81 11.53 -1.89 -0.05
C ALA A 81 12.66 -2.27 0.91
N VAL A 82 12.59 -1.79 2.16
CA VAL A 82 13.53 -2.11 3.24
C VAL A 82 13.48 -3.60 3.61
N ALA A 83 12.28 -4.20 3.67
CA ALA A 83 12.11 -5.61 3.96
C ALA A 83 12.76 -6.49 2.88
N ILE A 84 12.56 -6.15 1.59
CA ILE A 84 13.20 -6.86 0.49
C ILE A 84 14.73 -6.70 0.53
N LEU A 85 15.26 -5.51 0.81
CA LEU A 85 16.72 -5.33 0.98
C LEU A 85 17.29 -6.17 2.14
N ALA A 86 16.57 -6.21 3.27
CA ALA A 86 16.94 -7.01 4.42
C ALA A 86 16.96 -8.50 4.06
N TYR A 87 15.93 -8.95 3.34
CA TYR A 87 15.82 -10.32 2.84
C TYR A 87 16.96 -10.72 1.91
N ARG A 88 17.33 -9.87 0.96
CA ARG A 88 18.51 -10.07 0.09
C ARG A 88 19.82 -10.23 0.87
N SER A 89 19.86 -9.72 2.09
CA SER A 89 21.03 -9.77 2.99
C SER A 89 20.92 -10.86 4.07
N GLY A 90 19.92 -11.75 3.95
CA GLY A 90 19.74 -12.93 4.80
C GLY A 90 18.77 -12.75 5.96
N TRP A 91 17.99 -11.66 6.02
CA TRP A 91 17.00 -11.42 7.06
C TRP A 91 15.59 -11.76 6.59
N SER A 92 15.00 -12.85 7.08
CA SER A 92 13.60 -13.23 6.78
C SER A 92 12.57 -12.52 7.65
N GLY A 93 13.01 -11.84 8.71
CA GLY A 93 12.14 -11.08 9.60
C GLY A 93 12.88 -9.92 10.23
N LEU A 94 12.16 -8.82 10.41
CA LEU A 94 12.67 -7.60 11.04
C LEU A 94 11.56 -6.89 11.82
N ILE A 95 11.97 -5.94 12.64
CA ILE A 95 11.06 -5.02 13.32
C ILE A 95 11.36 -3.60 12.83
N VAL A 96 10.32 -2.82 12.54
CA VAL A 96 10.43 -1.42 12.14
C VAL A 96 9.95 -0.50 13.26
N ALA A 97 10.80 0.46 13.62
CA ALA A 97 10.43 1.61 14.43
C ALA A 97 10.02 2.77 13.52
N ASP A 98 8.75 3.13 13.59
CA ASP A 98 8.12 4.16 12.76
C ASP A 98 7.86 5.46 13.55
N ALA A 99 7.12 6.40 12.97
CA ALA A 99 6.83 7.67 13.63
C ALA A 99 5.97 7.48 14.90
N LEU A 100 5.08 6.48 14.93
CA LEU A 100 4.31 6.16 16.12
C LEU A 100 5.20 5.60 17.22
N THR A 101 6.08 4.63 16.91
CA THR A 101 7.07 4.13 17.88
C THR A 101 7.90 5.26 18.46
N SER A 102 8.37 6.19 17.61
CA SER A 102 9.17 7.32 18.06
C SER A 102 8.40 8.22 19.04
N ARG A 103 7.12 8.54 18.75
CA ARG A 103 6.27 9.35 19.64
C ARG A 103 6.01 8.66 20.97
N GLN A 104 5.78 7.35 20.94
CA GLN A 104 5.54 6.53 22.13
C GLN A 104 6.77 6.52 23.05
N LEU A 105 7.96 6.35 22.49
CA LEU A 105 9.21 6.39 23.24
C LEU A 105 9.51 7.79 23.82
N SER A 106 9.12 8.86 23.14
CA SER A 106 9.38 10.23 23.60
C SER A 106 8.28 10.80 24.51
N GLY A 107 7.18 10.09 24.73
CA GLY A 107 6.05 10.62 25.49
C GLY A 107 5.31 11.75 24.78
N THR A 108 5.35 11.79 23.44
CA THR A 108 4.72 12.82 22.60
C THR A 108 3.60 12.22 21.74
N GLN A 109 2.86 11.27 22.28
CA GLN A 109 1.71 10.65 21.65
C GLN A 109 0.61 11.70 21.38
N ARG A 110 -0.18 11.47 20.34
CA ARG A 110 -1.40 12.25 20.06
C ARG A 110 -2.56 11.76 20.91
N VAL A 111 -3.62 12.56 20.99
CA VAL A 111 -4.89 12.14 21.63
C VAL A 111 -5.39 10.87 20.96
N GLY A 112 -5.85 9.90 21.75
CA GLY A 112 -6.28 8.56 21.27
C GLY A 112 -5.14 7.59 20.93
N GLU A 113 -3.88 8.01 20.85
CA GLU A 113 -2.77 7.07 20.61
C GLU A 113 -2.44 6.27 21.88
N SER A 114 -2.29 4.96 21.73
CA SER A 114 -1.89 4.09 22.84
C SER A 114 -0.54 4.52 23.44
N PRO A 115 -0.43 4.56 24.78
CA PRO A 115 0.82 4.88 25.46
C PRO A 115 1.86 3.75 25.38
N LEU A 116 1.44 2.54 25.02
CA LEU A 116 2.31 1.36 24.95
C LEU A 116 3.25 1.45 23.75
N VAL A 117 4.54 1.19 23.96
CA VAL A 117 5.52 1.17 22.88
C VAL A 117 5.20 0.02 21.93
N SER A 118 4.92 0.37 20.68
CA SER A 118 4.58 -0.57 19.62
C SER A 118 5.53 -0.42 18.44
N VAL A 119 5.69 -1.50 17.67
CA VAL A 119 6.53 -1.58 16.48
C VAL A 119 5.86 -2.42 15.41
N ILE A 120 6.33 -2.31 14.17
CA ILE A 120 5.84 -3.13 13.06
C ILE A 120 6.74 -4.35 12.92
N MET A 121 6.21 -5.54 13.12
CA MET A 121 6.84 -6.79 12.67
C MET A 121 6.69 -6.91 11.17
N VAL A 122 7.76 -7.31 10.48
CA VAL A 122 7.73 -7.57 9.04
C VAL A 122 8.42 -8.90 8.76
N ALA A 123 7.74 -9.81 8.08
CA ALA A 123 8.27 -11.10 7.67
C ALA A 123 8.24 -11.22 6.14
N VAL A 124 9.33 -11.73 5.57
CA VAL A 124 9.44 -12.03 4.14
C VAL A 124 9.56 -13.53 3.97
N LYS A 125 8.60 -14.12 3.26
CA LYS A 125 8.52 -15.57 3.03
C LYS A 125 8.56 -15.89 1.54
N PRO A 126 9.27 -16.95 1.11
CA PRO A 126 9.17 -17.44 -0.26
C PRO A 126 7.75 -17.91 -0.58
N SER A 127 7.27 -17.67 -1.80
CA SER A 127 6.04 -18.28 -2.30
C SER A 127 6.28 -19.79 -2.51
N ILE A 128 5.51 -20.65 -1.85
CA ILE A 128 5.62 -22.11 -2.06
C ILE A 128 5.15 -22.44 -3.48
N PRO A 129 5.94 -23.14 -4.31
CA PRO A 129 5.48 -23.51 -5.65
C PRO A 129 4.33 -24.51 -5.55
N LEU A 130 3.12 -24.04 -5.87
CA LEU A 130 2.02 -24.92 -6.26
C LEU A 130 2.39 -25.56 -7.60
N SER A 131 3.07 -26.69 -7.55
CA SER A 131 3.14 -27.70 -8.62
C SER A 131 4.00 -27.35 -9.86
N SER A 132 5.33 -27.30 -9.75
CA SER A 132 6.22 -27.96 -10.73
C SER A 132 7.65 -28.07 -10.19
N PRO A 133 8.37 -29.19 -10.39
CA PRO A 133 9.74 -29.35 -9.89
C PRO A 133 10.83 -28.82 -10.85
N ASP A 134 10.47 -28.16 -11.97
CA ASP A 134 11.41 -27.94 -13.08
C ASP A 134 11.77 -26.47 -13.41
N THR A 135 11.44 -25.50 -12.55
CA THR A 135 11.99 -24.14 -12.65
C THR A 135 12.73 -23.75 -11.38
N SER A 136 14.02 -24.09 -11.34
CA SER A 136 14.98 -23.58 -10.37
C SER A 136 15.25 -22.09 -10.59
N GLU A 137 14.27 -21.20 -10.32
CA GLU A 137 14.46 -19.73 -10.24
C GLU A 137 13.19 -18.99 -9.78
N ASN A 138 12.32 -19.58 -8.93
CA ASN A 138 11.17 -18.83 -8.41
C ASN A 138 11.60 -17.93 -7.23
N ASP A 139 12.09 -16.73 -7.55
CA ASP A 139 12.46 -15.65 -6.59
C ASP A 139 11.22 -14.93 -6.01
N GLU A 140 10.04 -15.52 -6.12
CA GLU A 140 8.77 -14.95 -5.66
C GLU A 140 8.68 -14.93 -4.13
N VAL A 141 8.22 -13.81 -3.58
CA VAL A 141 8.11 -13.61 -2.14
C VAL A 141 6.80 -12.95 -1.74
N HIS A 142 6.40 -13.20 -0.49
CA HIS A 142 5.32 -12.49 0.19
C HIS A 142 5.90 -11.71 1.37
N VAL A 143 5.45 -10.47 1.53
CA VAL A 143 5.83 -9.59 2.64
C VAL A 143 4.62 -9.40 3.53
N PHE A 144 4.70 -9.89 4.76
CA PHE A 144 3.68 -9.76 5.79
C PHE A 144 4.11 -8.72 6.80
N LEU A 145 3.15 -7.96 7.31
CA LEU A 145 3.41 -7.01 8.37
C LEU A 145 2.30 -7.02 9.42
N GLU A 146 2.63 -6.74 10.67
CA GLU A 146 1.66 -6.60 11.76
C GLU A 146 2.27 -5.70 12.85
N ARG A 147 1.45 -4.99 13.62
CA ARG A 147 1.96 -4.20 14.75
C ARG A 147 1.90 -5.01 16.03
N THR A 148 2.94 -4.91 16.87
CA THR A 148 2.99 -5.55 18.18
C THR A 148 3.58 -4.63 19.23
N THR A 149 3.21 -4.84 20.49
CA THR A 149 3.89 -4.26 21.67
C THR A 149 5.02 -5.16 22.18
N GLY A 150 5.05 -6.43 21.76
CA GLY A 150 5.98 -7.45 22.24
C GLY A 150 5.73 -7.93 23.68
N ASP A 151 4.64 -7.51 24.32
CA ASP A 151 4.33 -7.80 25.74
C ASP A 151 3.52 -9.09 25.96
N GLU A 152 3.41 -9.98 24.96
CA GLU A 152 2.74 -11.27 25.13
C GLU A 152 3.58 -12.23 26.00
N GLY A 153 3.54 -12.02 27.32
CA GLY A 153 3.58 -13.01 28.41
C GLY A 153 4.78 -13.96 28.59
N GLU A 154 5.57 -14.26 27.55
CA GLU A 154 6.61 -15.29 27.58
C GLU A 154 7.85 -14.90 26.76
N ASN A 155 9.04 -15.08 27.35
CA ASN A 155 10.30 -14.95 26.64
C ASN A 155 10.30 -15.89 25.42
N ALA A 156 10.59 -15.38 24.22
CA ALA A 156 10.52 -16.06 22.91
C ALA A 156 9.20 -15.90 22.12
N ALA A 157 8.16 -15.28 22.67
CA ALA A 157 6.94 -14.99 21.92
C ALA A 157 7.23 -14.15 20.67
N LEU A 158 8.07 -13.11 20.76
CA LEU A 158 8.30 -12.17 19.67
C LEU A 158 9.01 -12.79 18.44
N LEU A 159 10.11 -13.52 18.64
CA LEU A 159 10.79 -14.18 17.50
C LEU A 159 9.93 -15.27 16.87
N LYS A 160 9.18 -16.01 17.70
CA LYS A 160 8.27 -17.04 17.22
C LYS A 160 7.10 -16.42 16.46
N ALA A 161 6.54 -15.31 16.94
CA ALA A 161 5.51 -14.54 16.27
C ALA A 161 6.03 -14.03 14.92
N LEU A 162 7.21 -13.42 14.89
CA LEU A 162 7.84 -12.94 13.65
C LEU A 162 8.10 -14.07 12.63
N GLN A 163 8.54 -15.25 13.09
CA GLN A 163 8.76 -16.42 12.21
C GLN A 163 7.46 -16.99 11.66
N ASN A 164 6.42 -17.03 12.49
CA ASN A 164 5.11 -17.58 12.15
C ASN A 164 4.16 -16.52 11.59
N LEU A 165 4.64 -15.28 11.38
CA LEU A 165 3.81 -14.17 10.95
C LEU A 165 3.15 -14.51 9.62
N GLU A 166 1.83 -14.62 9.65
CA GLU A 166 0.95 -14.84 8.50
C GLU A 166 -0.29 -14.02 8.75
N VAL A 167 -0.70 -13.26 7.74
CA VAL A 167 -1.94 -12.51 7.80
C VAL A 167 -3.02 -13.44 7.29
N SER A 168 -4.03 -13.70 8.13
CA SER A 168 -5.22 -14.42 7.68
C SER A 168 -5.90 -13.59 6.60
N GLU A 169 -6.01 -14.12 5.38
CA GLU A 169 -6.74 -13.43 4.31
C GLU A 169 -8.17 -13.14 4.78
N PRO A 170 -8.67 -11.90 4.62
CA PRO A 170 -9.98 -11.55 5.13
C PRO A 170 -11.08 -12.28 4.37
N TYR A 171 -11.75 -13.19 5.07
CA TYR A 171 -12.73 -14.11 4.48
C TYR A 171 -14.11 -13.50 4.16
N SER A 172 -14.36 -12.19 4.35
CA SER A 172 -15.62 -11.60 3.89
C SER A 172 -15.62 -10.07 3.75
N TYR A 173 -16.57 -9.55 2.98
CA TYR A 173 -16.80 -8.12 2.78
C TYR A 173 -17.32 -7.42 4.05
N ASP A 174 -18.16 -8.10 4.84
CA ASP A 174 -18.70 -7.59 6.11
C ASP A 174 -17.60 -7.35 7.16
N TRP A 175 -16.47 -8.04 7.02
CA TRP A 175 -15.31 -7.89 7.89
C TRP A 175 -14.65 -6.51 7.78
N LEU A 176 -14.54 -5.94 6.56
CA LEU A 176 -13.96 -4.62 6.33
C LEU A 176 -14.81 -3.47 6.89
N TYR A 177 -16.13 -3.68 7.00
CA TYR A 177 -17.05 -2.68 7.54
C TYR A 177 -17.05 -2.62 9.06
N THR A 178 -16.70 -3.72 9.73
CA THR A 178 -16.89 -3.85 11.18
C THR A 178 -15.63 -3.49 11.97
N MET A 179 -14.44 -3.57 11.37
CA MET A 179 -13.19 -3.62 12.13
C MET A 179 -12.43 -2.30 12.27
N GLY A 180 -12.86 -1.21 11.63
CA GLY A 180 -12.23 0.11 11.80
C GLY A 180 -10.69 0.06 11.77
N ASP A 181 -10.04 0.66 12.76
CA ASP A 181 -8.57 0.73 12.90
C ASP A 181 -7.90 -0.60 13.25
N GLY A 182 -8.66 -1.69 13.40
CA GLY A 182 -8.18 -3.04 13.71
C GLY A 182 -7.16 -3.60 12.72
N ILE A 183 -7.10 -3.04 11.51
CA ILE A 183 -6.07 -3.38 10.52
C ILE A 183 -4.65 -3.08 11.02
N TYR A 184 -4.50 -2.03 11.82
CA TYR A 184 -3.20 -1.62 12.36
C TYR A 184 -2.81 -2.38 13.62
N THR A 185 -3.78 -2.88 14.39
CA THR A 185 -3.55 -3.39 15.75
C THR A 185 -3.71 -4.89 15.91
N GLU A 186 -4.51 -5.55 15.06
CA GLU A 186 -4.88 -6.95 15.26
C GLU A 186 -4.66 -7.85 14.04
N MET A 187 -4.68 -7.29 12.84
CA MET A 187 -4.77 -8.10 11.61
C MET A 187 -3.46 -8.18 10.83
N GLY A 188 -2.76 -7.05 10.74
CA GLY A 188 -1.66 -6.91 9.80
C GLY A 188 -2.10 -6.76 8.34
N LEU A 189 -1.12 -6.77 7.44
CA LEU A 189 -1.29 -6.59 6.00
C LEU A 189 -0.29 -7.44 5.22
N VAL A 190 -0.72 -7.91 4.04
CA VAL A 190 0.19 -8.38 2.99
C VAL A 190 0.58 -7.17 2.15
N LEU A 191 1.88 -6.90 2.04
CA LEU A 191 2.40 -5.86 1.16
C LEU A 191 2.71 -6.41 -0.22
N ASN A 192 2.49 -5.54 -1.19
CA ASN A 192 2.84 -5.74 -2.58
C ASN A 192 3.85 -4.67 -3.01
N ASP A 193 4.71 -4.99 -3.97
CA ASP A 193 5.62 -4.02 -4.58
C ASP A 193 4.81 -2.88 -5.23
N PRO A 194 4.91 -1.63 -4.73
CA PRO A 194 4.09 -0.52 -5.19
C PRO A 194 4.34 -0.18 -6.66
N ASP A 195 5.53 -0.46 -7.15
CA ASP A 195 6.02 0.00 -8.45
C ASP A 195 5.93 -1.11 -9.52
N ARG A 196 5.33 -2.26 -9.17
CA ARG A 196 4.93 -3.34 -10.10
C ARG A 196 3.44 -3.23 -10.49
N PRO A 197 3.01 -3.84 -11.61
CA PRO A 197 1.59 -3.92 -11.99
C PRO A 197 0.78 -4.77 -10.99
N VAL A 198 -0.53 -4.50 -10.92
CA VAL A 198 -1.47 -5.34 -10.14
C VAL A 198 -1.44 -6.79 -10.59
N PHE A 199 -1.64 -7.70 -9.64
CA PHE A 199 -1.60 -9.16 -9.81
C PHE A 199 -0.26 -9.72 -10.30
N SER A 200 0.78 -8.89 -10.39
CA SER A 200 2.14 -9.38 -10.66
C SER A 200 2.73 -9.90 -9.36
N ALA A 201 3.43 -11.03 -9.43
CA ALA A 201 4.16 -11.56 -8.30
C ALA A 201 5.28 -10.59 -7.87
N ASP A 202 5.49 -10.52 -6.57
CA ASP A 202 6.59 -9.80 -5.98
C ASP A 202 7.87 -10.64 -6.02
N THR A 203 9.02 -10.01 -6.20
CA THR A 203 10.30 -10.74 -6.30
C THR A 203 11.35 -10.20 -5.34
N ALA A 204 12.12 -11.12 -4.77
CA ALA A 204 13.24 -10.77 -3.91
C ALA A 204 14.43 -10.19 -4.69
N LYS A 205 14.52 -10.43 -6.00
CA LYS A 205 15.71 -10.11 -6.81
C LYS A 205 15.88 -8.63 -7.07
N LEU A 206 14.80 -7.95 -7.46
CA LEU A 206 14.82 -6.54 -7.84
C LEU A 206 13.47 -5.89 -7.51
N LEU A 207 13.50 -4.69 -6.93
CA LEU A 207 12.29 -3.91 -6.68
C LEU A 207 11.79 -3.33 -8.00
N GLY A 208 10.49 -3.12 -8.15
CA GLY A 208 9.91 -2.43 -9.31
C GLY A 208 10.53 -1.05 -9.53
N HIS A 209 10.81 -0.34 -8.43
CA HIS A 209 11.55 0.93 -8.44
C HIS A 209 12.96 0.82 -9.03
N GLU A 210 13.69 -0.23 -8.66
CA GLU A 210 15.04 -0.50 -9.17
C GLU A 210 15.00 -0.95 -10.64
N GLU A 211 14.04 -1.79 -11.02
CA GLU A 211 13.79 -2.21 -12.41
C GLU A 211 13.57 -1.00 -13.32
N LEU A 212 12.66 -0.11 -12.91
CA LEU A 212 12.33 1.11 -13.63
C LEU A 212 13.56 2.03 -13.74
N SER A 213 14.25 2.26 -12.62
CA SER A 213 15.45 3.12 -12.58
C SER A 213 16.57 2.58 -13.47
N ASN A 214 16.79 1.26 -13.47
CA ASN A 214 17.79 0.60 -14.32
C ASN A 214 17.41 0.69 -15.80
N ALA A 215 16.14 0.46 -16.14
CA ALA A 215 15.64 0.57 -17.51
C ALA A 215 15.78 2.00 -18.05
N MET A 216 15.37 3.00 -17.27
CA MET A 216 15.50 4.41 -17.64
C MET A 216 16.95 4.83 -17.82
N THR A 217 17.82 4.46 -16.87
CA THR A 217 19.26 4.76 -16.95
C THR A 217 19.86 4.19 -18.23
N LYS A 218 19.53 2.93 -18.56
CA LYS A 218 19.98 2.27 -19.78
C LYS A 218 19.49 2.99 -21.03
N ILE A 219 18.21 3.33 -21.11
CA ILE A 219 17.62 4.03 -22.27
C ILE A 219 18.27 5.41 -22.45
N LEU A 220 18.39 6.19 -21.38
CA LEU A 220 18.97 7.54 -21.46
C LEU A 220 20.45 7.50 -21.85
N LEU A 221 21.24 6.58 -21.29
CA LEU A 221 22.64 6.41 -21.69
C LEU A 221 22.81 5.96 -23.16
N GLN A 222 21.86 5.18 -23.68
CA GLN A 222 21.93 4.66 -25.06
C GLN A 222 21.43 5.66 -26.10
N HIS A 223 20.42 6.47 -25.76
CA HIS A 223 19.69 7.28 -26.73
C HIS A 223 19.87 8.78 -26.55
N THR A 224 20.61 9.24 -25.54
CA THR A 224 20.89 10.66 -25.34
C THR A 224 22.38 10.93 -25.22
N PRO A 225 22.89 12.07 -25.72
CA PRO A 225 24.30 12.45 -25.57
C PRO A 225 24.60 13.04 -24.18
N LEU A 226 23.85 12.64 -23.14
CA LEU A 226 24.00 13.18 -21.79
C LEU A 226 25.16 12.49 -21.06
N PRO A 227 26.00 13.24 -20.30
CA PRO A 227 26.95 12.65 -19.37
C PRO A 227 26.25 11.71 -18.37
N ALA A 228 26.93 10.64 -17.97
CA ALA A 228 26.37 9.64 -17.08
C ALA A 228 25.92 10.23 -15.73
N GLU A 229 26.62 11.25 -15.22
CA GLU A 229 26.23 11.93 -13.99
C GLU A 229 24.89 12.66 -14.13
N ILE A 230 24.62 13.24 -15.30
CA ILE A 230 23.34 13.90 -15.58
C ILE A 230 22.23 12.86 -15.68
N VAL A 231 22.48 11.74 -16.36
CA VAL A 231 21.49 10.66 -16.47
C VAL A 231 21.09 10.12 -15.11
N LEU A 232 22.07 9.77 -14.27
CA LEU A 232 21.81 9.25 -12.91
C LEU A 232 21.02 10.25 -12.07
N ARG A 233 21.36 11.54 -12.17
CA ARG A 233 20.65 12.60 -11.46
C ARG A 233 19.24 12.79 -12.00
N THR A 234 19.03 12.75 -13.31
CA THR A 234 17.71 12.85 -13.94
C THR A 234 16.81 11.70 -13.53
N VAL A 235 17.30 10.45 -13.57
CA VAL A 235 16.54 9.27 -13.12
C VAL A 235 16.14 9.40 -11.65
N SER A 236 17.02 9.93 -10.78
CA SER A 236 16.69 10.17 -9.37
C SER A 236 15.57 11.20 -9.14
N TYR A 237 15.26 12.04 -10.13
CA TYR A 237 14.20 13.06 -10.06
C TYR A 237 12.92 12.69 -10.80
N ILE A 238 12.94 11.75 -11.76
CA ILE A 238 11.78 11.44 -12.61
C ILE A 238 10.65 10.75 -11.83
N HIS A 239 10.97 10.05 -10.74
CA HIS A 239 9.96 9.39 -9.90
C HIS A 239 9.08 10.36 -9.09
N ASP A 240 9.36 11.68 -9.18
CA ASP A 240 8.51 12.75 -8.63
C ASP A 240 7.45 13.27 -9.63
N GLU A 241 7.39 12.76 -10.87
CA GLU A 241 6.38 13.25 -11.83
C GLU A 241 4.96 12.92 -11.38
N GLN A 242 4.16 13.98 -11.23
CA GLN A 242 2.71 13.90 -11.12
C GLN A 242 2.19 13.22 -12.40
N LEU A 243 1.33 12.21 -12.24
CA LEU A 243 0.57 11.67 -13.37
C LEU A 243 -0.14 12.84 -14.05
N ASN A 244 -0.35 12.72 -15.36
CA ASN A 244 -1.22 13.66 -16.05
C ASN A 244 -2.58 13.63 -15.35
N PRO A 245 -3.10 14.79 -14.91
CA PRO A 245 -4.39 14.83 -14.24
C PRO A 245 -5.43 14.24 -15.18
N MET A 246 -6.35 13.44 -14.63
CA MET A 246 -7.40 12.81 -15.43
C MET A 246 -8.11 13.86 -16.32
N PRO A 247 -8.42 13.54 -17.59
CA PRO A 247 -9.03 14.51 -18.51
C PRO A 247 -10.29 15.15 -17.94
N SER A 248 -10.48 16.46 -18.10
CA SER A 248 -11.59 17.21 -17.49
C SER A 248 -12.98 16.78 -17.96
N TRP A 249 -13.09 16.19 -19.16
CA TRP A 249 -14.34 15.65 -19.69
C TRP A 249 -14.82 14.37 -18.99
N LEU A 250 -13.97 13.72 -18.18
CA LEU A 250 -14.46 12.73 -17.22
C LEU A 250 -15.43 13.36 -16.20
N GLY A 251 -15.57 14.68 -16.07
CA GLY A 251 -16.42 15.30 -15.04
C GLY A 251 -17.94 15.04 -15.13
N ILE A 252 -18.46 14.45 -16.22
CA ILE A 252 -19.90 14.16 -16.39
C ILE A 252 -20.08 12.68 -16.74
N PHE A 253 -19.99 11.80 -15.74
CA PHE A 253 -20.37 10.41 -15.94
C PHE A 253 -21.88 10.29 -15.94
N SER A 254 -22.42 9.75 -17.04
CA SER A 254 -23.81 9.31 -17.12
C SER A 254 -23.88 7.85 -16.68
N LEU A 255 -24.95 7.46 -15.98
CA LEU A 255 -25.27 6.05 -15.72
C LEU A 255 -25.47 5.23 -17.02
N GLN A 256 -25.57 5.91 -18.17
CA GLN A 256 -25.61 5.32 -19.50
C GLN A 256 -24.23 5.05 -20.09
N ASN A 257 -23.13 5.39 -19.40
CA ASN A 257 -21.78 5.18 -19.90
C ASN A 257 -21.00 4.25 -18.96
N LEU A 258 -20.44 3.17 -19.51
CA LEU A 258 -19.53 2.25 -18.82
C LEU A 258 -18.09 2.56 -19.24
N TYR A 259 -17.27 3.00 -18.28
CA TYR A 259 -15.92 3.47 -18.57
C TYR A 259 -14.88 2.42 -18.21
N PHE A 260 -13.92 2.21 -19.12
CA PHE A 260 -12.77 1.33 -18.91
C PHE A 260 -11.47 2.10 -19.11
N VAL A 261 -10.58 2.01 -18.13
CA VAL A 261 -9.21 2.54 -18.19
C VAL A 261 -8.29 1.50 -18.84
N VAL A 262 -7.58 1.86 -19.90
CA VAL A 262 -6.69 0.93 -20.62
C VAL A 262 -5.29 1.00 -20.02
N LEU A 263 -4.79 -0.08 -19.40
CA LEU A 263 -3.51 -0.05 -18.66
C LEU A 263 -2.26 -0.34 -19.51
N PHE A 264 -2.39 -0.32 -20.83
CA PHE A 264 -1.29 -0.62 -21.75
C PHE A 264 -1.33 0.29 -22.98
N PRO A 265 -0.18 0.61 -23.60
CA PRO A 265 -0.13 1.41 -24.82
C PRO A 265 -0.96 0.79 -25.94
N THR A 266 -1.74 1.61 -26.65
CA THR A 266 -2.61 1.13 -27.74
C THR A 266 -2.63 2.10 -28.91
N THR A 267 -2.69 1.56 -30.12
CA THR A 267 -2.95 2.35 -31.32
C THR A 267 -4.44 2.73 -31.41
N ALA A 268 -4.75 3.77 -32.20
CA ALA A 268 -6.13 4.19 -32.42
C ALA A 268 -7.01 3.09 -33.05
N GLU A 269 -6.42 2.23 -33.87
CA GLU A 269 -7.09 1.09 -34.52
C GLU A 269 -7.42 -0.02 -33.51
N GLU A 270 -6.46 -0.38 -32.66
CA GLU A 270 -6.67 -1.34 -31.56
C GLU A 270 -7.74 -0.82 -30.59
N LEU A 271 -7.68 0.47 -30.24
CA LEU A 271 -8.67 1.11 -29.37
C LEU A 271 -10.08 1.07 -29.97
N SER A 272 -10.20 1.37 -31.27
CA SER A 272 -11.48 1.31 -31.99
C SER A 272 -12.03 -0.13 -32.04
N THR A 273 -11.15 -1.10 -32.27
CA THR A 273 -11.51 -2.52 -32.30
C THR A 273 -12.01 -2.99 -30.93
N MET A 274 -11.23 -2.77 -29.87
CA MET A 274 -11.63 -3.10 -28.50
C MET A 274 -12.95 -2.45 -28.13
N HIS A 275 -13.12 -1.16 -28.44
CA HIS A 275 -14.36 -0.44 -28.17
C HIS A 275 -15.56 -1.12 -28.84
N SER A 276 -15.45 -1.41 -30.14
CA SER A 276 -16.51 -2.09 -30.89
C SER A 276 -16.83 -3.46 -30.29
N THR A 277 -15.82 -4.26 -29.95
CA THR A 277 -16.02 -5.60 -29.42
C THR A 277 -16.69 -5.59 -28.05
N ILE A 278 -16.22 -4.75 -27.12
CA ILE A 278 -16.84 -4.62 -25.78
C ILE A 278 -18.27 -4.06 -25.91
N GLN A 279 -18.48 -3.05 -26.77
CA GLN A 279 -19.82 -2.48 -26.98
C GLN A 279 -20.83 -3.52 -27.46
N LYS A 280 -20.45 -4.35 -28.45
CA LYS A 280 -21.30 -5.45 -28.94
C LYS A 280 -21.63 -6.43 -27.82
N ALA A 281 -20.64 -6.83 -27.02
CA ALA A 281 -20.82 -7.75 -25.91
C ALA A 281 -21.73 -7.17 -24.81
N VAL A 282 -21.59 -5.87 -24.49
CA VAL A 282 -22.48 -5.17 -23.55
C VAL A 282 -23.92 -5.18 -24.06
N SER A 283 -24.14 -4.78 -25.33
CA SER A 283 -25.48 -4.76 -25.92
C SER A 283 -26.15 -6.14 -25.89
N PHE A 284 -25.41 -7.19 -26.28
CA PHE A 284 -25.91 -8.58 -26.23
C PHE A 284 -26.29 -9.03 -24.80
N LEU A 285 -25.46 -8.72 -23.80
CA LEU A 285 -25.73 -9.08 -22.41
C LEU A 285 -26.95 -8.35 -21.85
N LEU A 286 -27.15 -7.08 -22.22
CA LEU A 286 -28.31 -6.30 -21.79
C LEU A 286 -29.62 -6.79 -22.44
N GLU A 287 -29.59 -7.18 -23.71
CA GLU A 287 -30.74 -7.78 -24.39
C GLU A 287 -31.13 -9.13 -23.77
N THR A 288 -30.13 -9.95 -23.43
CA THR A 288 -30.34 -11.30 -22.88
C THR A 288 -30.84 -11.24 -21.44
N LYS A 289 -30.32 -10.31 -20.63
CA LYS A 289 -30.74 -10.10 -19.24
C LYS A 289 -31.89 -9.09 -19.20
N SER A 290 -33.13 -9.58 -19.35
CA SER A 290 -34.41 -8.83 -19.37
C SER A 290 -34.68 -7.83 -18.21
N ARG A 291 -33.76 -7.70 -17.25
CA ARG A 291 -33.82 -6.77 -16.11
C ARG A 291 -33.27 -5.37 -16.43
N TYR A 292 -32.51 -5.18 -17.51
CA TYR A 292 -31.91 -3.89 -17.83
C TYR A 292 -32.64 -3.22 -19.00
N ARG A 293 -33.34 -2.10 -18.74
CA ARG A 293 -34.10 -1.34 -19.77
C ARG A 293 -33.37 -0.10 -20.30
N TYR A 294 -32.07 0.02 -20.02
CA TYR A 294 -31.27 1.19 -20.39
C TYR A 294 -30.19 0.80 -21.41
N GLU A 295 -30.00 1.67 -22.40
CA GLU A 295 -28.87 1.58 -23.32
C GLU A 295 -27.60 2.05 -22.59
N MET A 296 -26.56 1.21 -22.61
CA MET A 296 -25.23 1.56 -22.09
C MET A 296 -24.22 1.70 -23.23
N ASN A 297 -23.48 2.79 -23.20
CA ASN A 297 -22.37 3.08 -24.10
C ASN A 297 -21.04 2.81 -23.41
N VAL A 298 -20.15 2.10 -24.07
CA VAL A 298 -18.80 1.85 -23.61
C VAL A 298 -17.93 3.07 -23.90
N ARG A 299 -17.06 3.44 -22.97
CA ARG A 299 -16.07 4.51 -23.13
C ARG A 299 -14.70 3.99 -22.69
N LEU A 300 -13.74 4.01 -23.61
CA LEU A 300 -12.36 3.65 -23.30
C LEU A 300 -11.55 4.91 -23.00
N ILE A 301 -10.80 4.90 -21.90
CA ILE A 301 -9.83 5.92 -21.55
C ILE A 301 -8.45 5.39 -21.96
N PRO A 302 -7.84 5.96 -23.02
CA PRO A 302 -6.60 5.43 -23.57
C PRO A 302 -5.41 5.70 -22.65
N TRP A 303 -4.44 4.79 -22.70
CA TRP A 303 -3.27 4.77 -21.83
C TRP A 303 -2.47 6.07 -21.86
N GLU A 304 -2.37 6.73 -23.01
CA GLU A 304 -1.56 7.95 -23.18
C GLU A 304 -2.03 9.12 -22.30
N LEU A 305 -3.30 9.09 -21.85
CA LEU A 305 -3.89 10.12 -21.01
C LEU A 305 -3.55 9.99 -19.54
N HIS A 306 -3.24 8.78 -19.06
CA HIS A 306 -3.03 8.53 -17.63
C HIS A 306 -1.71 7.78 -17.33
N ARG A 307 -1.17 7.03 -18.29
CA ARG A 307 0.12 6.32 -18.23
C ARG A 307 0.32 5.45 -16.99
N VAL A 308 -0.76 4.81 -16.55
CA VAL A 308 -0.72 3.91 -15.39
C VAL A 308 0.12 2.68 -15.76
N ALA A 309 1.12 2.38 -14.94
CA ALA A 309 1.99 1.22 -15.12
C ALA A 309 2.17 0.39 -13.85
N SER A 310 1.91 0.96 -12.68
CA SER A 310 2.12 0.33 -11.37
C SER A 310 0.87 0.35 -10.47
N ARG A 311 0.89 -0.42 -9.38
CA ARG A 311 -0.12 -0.36 -8.31
C ARG A 311 -0.26 1.04 -7.74
N ARG A 312 0.87 1.73 -7.54
CA ARG A 312 0.92 3.12 -7.07
C ARG A 312 0.22 4.06 -8.05
N ASP A 313 0.52 3.96 -9.34
CA ASP A 313 -0.11 4.81 -10.36
C ASP A 313 -1.61 4.54 -10.48
N LEU A 314 -1.98 3.26 -10.38
CA LEU A 314 -3.36 2.82 -10.43
C LEU A 314 -4.15 3.36 -9.23
N LEU A 315 -3.60 3.30 -8.02
CA LEU A 315 -4.23 3.87 -6.83
C LEU A 315 -4.35 5.40 -6.91
N ARG A 316 -3.32 6.09 -7.41
CA ARG A 316 -3.36 7.54 -7.63
C ARG A 316 -4.45 7.93 -8.63
N THR A 317 -4.50 7.21 -9.75
CA THR A 317 -5.52 7.37 -10.79
C THR A 317 -6.92 7.12 -10.25
N TYR A 318 -7.08 6.06 -9.46
CA TYR A 318 -8.34 5.74 -8.82
C TYR A 318 -8.81 6.84 -7.85
N ARG A 319 -7.89 7.43 -7.06
CA ARG A 319 -8.22 8.54 -6.17
C ARG A 319 -8.73 9.77 -6.93
N GLU A 320 -8.09 10.11 -8.04
CA GLU A 320 -8.56 11.20 -8.90
C GLU A 320 -9.93 10.88 -9.52
N TYR A 321 -10.12 9.64 -9.98
CA TYR A 321 -11.40 9.16 -10.49
C TYR A 321 -12.50 9.31 -9.43
N ARG A 322 -12.26 8.82 -8.22
CA ARG A 322 -13.20 8.84 -7.09
C ARG A 322 -13.56 10.25 -6.64
N GLN A 323 -12.61 11.18 -6.61
CA GLN A 323 -12.90 12.59 -6.29
C GLN A 323 -13.95 13.19 -7.24
N ARG A 324 -14.02 12.68 -8.48
CA ARG A 324 -15.02 13.08 -9.49
C ARG A 324 -16.25 12.15 -9.50
N GLN A 325 -16.14 10.97 -8.89
CA GLN A 325 -17.11 9.88 -8.91
C GLN A 325 -17.24 9.21 -7.54
N PRO A 326 -17.77 9.88 -6.50
CA PRO A 326 -17.95 9.24 -5.20
C PRO A 326 -18.86 8.01 -5.31
N GLY A 327 -18.39 6.87 -4.80
CA GLY A 327 -19.19 5.63 -4.73
C GLY A 327 -19.19 4.76 -5.99
N HIS A 328 -18.47 5.12 -7.06
CA HIS A 328 -18.37 4.29 -8.26
C HIS A 328 -17.09 3.44 -8.29
N ASN A 329 -17.22 2.25 -8.87
CA ASN A 329 -16.10 1.39 -9.20
C ASN A 329 -15.34 1.95 -10.41
N MET A 330 -14.04 1.72 -10.46
CA MET A 330 -13.24 1.96 -11.67
C MET A 330 -13.00 0.62 -12.35
N HIS A 331 -13.28 0.53 -13.64
CA HIS A 331 -12.99 -0.66 -14.44
C HIS A 331 -11.76 -0.42 -15.30
N PHE A 332 -10.96 -1.46 -15.51
CA PHE A 332 -9.76 -1.36 -16.31
C PHE A 332 -9.48 -2.62 -17.14
N ILE A 333 -8.73 -2.42 -18.22
CA ILE A 333 -8.29 -3.49 -19.12
C ILE A 333 -6.78 -3.67 -18.90
N PRO A 334 -6.33 -4.84 -18.37
CA PRO A 334 -4.94 -5.03 -17.97
C PRO A 334 -3.99 -5.28 -19.15
N GLY A 335 -4.52 -5.73 -20.29
CA GLY A 335 -3.73 -6.14 -21.44
C GLY A 335 -4.59 -6.32 -22.69
N PRO A 336 -3.97 -6.49 -23.87
CA PRO A 336 -4.68 -6.64 -25.14
C PRO A 336 -5.53 -7.92 -25.15
N PHE A 337 -6.68 -7.86 -25.83
CA PHE A 337 -7.48 -9.05 -26.10
C PHE A 337 -6.71 -9.97 -27.05
N LYS A 338 -6.75 -11.27 -26.76
CA LYS A 338 -6.33 -12.29 -27.73
C LYS A 338 -7.53 -12.51 -28.64
N TYR A 339 -7.50 -11.91 -29.82
CA TYR A 339 -8.62 -11.86 -30.75
C TYR A 339 -8.86 -13.18 -31.51
N ASP A 340 -8.60 -14.32 -30.87
CA ASP A 340 -8.67 -15.60 -31.58
C ASP A 340 -10.14 -16.05 -31.78
N ASP A 341 -11.11 -15.57 -30.99
CA ASP A 341 -12.55 -15.72 -31.23
C ASP A 341 -13.40 -14.58 -30.60
N ASP A 342 -14.50 -14.17 -31.27
CA ASP A 342 -15.44 -13.14 -30.77
C ASP A 342 -16.13 -13.54 -29.44
N ASP A 343 -16.17 -14.84 -29.12
CA ASP A 343 -16.75 -15.38 -27.89
C ASP A 343 -15.86 -15.14 -26.64
N ASP A 344 -14.58 -14.79 -26.81
CA ASP A 344 -13.63 -14.64 -25.71
C ASP A 344 -13.89 -13.40 -24.84
N VAL A 345 -14.57 -12.37 -25.36
CA VAL A 345 -14.81 -11.12 -24.62
C VAL A 345 -15.77 -11.31 -23.45
N TYR A 346 -16.68 -12.29 -23.53
CA TYR A 346 -17.58 -12.61 -22.41
C TYR A 346 -16.85 -13.23 -21.22
N PHE A 347 -15.77 -13.98 -21.48
CA PHE A 347 -14.97 -14.65 -20.46
C PHE A 347 -13.71 -13.87 -20.09
N THR A 348 -13.39 -12.82 -20.85
CA THR A 348 -12.26 -11.92 -20.58
C THR A 348 -12.39 -11.33 -19.18
N LYS A 349 -11.29 -11.39 -18.44
CA LYS A 349 -11.17 -10.81 -17.11
C LYS A 349 -10.74 -9.35 -17.23
N PHE A 350 -11.65 -8.49 -16.86
CA PHE A 350 -11.44 -7.07 -16.64
C PHE A 350 -11.07 -6.85 -15.18
N GLY A 351 -10.24 -5.84 -14.93
CA GLY A 351 -9.96 -5.41 -13.58
C GLY A 351 -11.04 -4.48 -13.05
N ILE A 352 -11.37 -4.62 -11.77
CA ILE A 352 -12.23 -3.69 -11.04
C ILE A 352 -11.47 -3.20 -9.83
N ILE A 353 -11.50 -1.88 -9.61
CA ILE A 353 -11.10 -1.28 -8.34
C ILE A 353 -12.34 -0.79 -7.62
N ARG A 354 -12.46 -1.26 -6.39
CA ARG A 354 -13.38 -0.75 -5.38
C ARG A 354 -12.54 -0.14 -4.29
N PHE A 355 -13.05 0.88 -3.63
CA PHE A 355 -12.34 1.45 -2.50
C PHE A 355 -13.30 1.56 -1.34
N GLU A 356 -12.89 0.95 -0.25
CA GLU A 356 -13.67 0.76 0.96
C GLU A 356 -13.30 1.79 2.03
N ILE A 357 -13.82 1.59 3.23
CA ILE A 357 -13.54 2.39 4.42
C ILE A 357 -12.01 2.39 4.69
N GLN A 358 -11.49 3.52 5.20
CA GLN A 358 -10.09 3.71 5.61
C GLN A 358 -9.01 3.70 4.51
N GLU A 359 -9.33 4.25 3.35
CA GLU A 359 -8.36 4.45 2.27
C GLU A 359 -7.89 3.19 1.51
N LEU A 360 -8.48 2.02 1.79
CA LEU A 360 -8.13 0.74 1.15
C LEU A 360 -8.79 0.58 -0.22
N ALA A 361 -8.01 0.19 -1.23
CA ALA A 361 -8.53 -0.22 -2.52
C ALA A 361 -8.47 -1.75 -2.67
N ILE A 362 -9.59 -2.36 -3.02
CA ILE A 362 -9.70 -3.76 -3.41
C ILE A 362 -9.68 -3.83 -4.92
N VAL A 363 -8.71 -4.56 -5.45
CA VAL A 363 -8.60 -4.82 -6.88
C VAL A 363 -8.93 -6.27 -7.15
N SER A 364 -9.88 -6.53 -8.04
CA SER A 364 -10.31 -7.89 -8.37
C SER A 364 -10.52 -8.09 -9.86
N TRP A 365 -10.56 -9.35 -10.26
CA TRP A 365 -10.92 -9.74 -11.62
C TRP A 365 -12.43 -9.95 -11.75
N ALA A 366 -12.99 -9.48 -12.86
CA ALA A 366 -14.39 -9.66 -13.19
C ALA A 366 -14.61 -9.88 -14.69
N THR A 367 -15.62 -10.65 -15.03
CA THR A 367 -16.14 -10.71 -16.41
C THR A 367 -17.01 -9.49 -16.71
N LEU A 368 -17.30 -9.26 -17.98
CA LEU A 368 -18.21 -8.19 -18.39
C LEU A 368 -19.64 -8.39 -17.82
N GLY A 369 -20.10 -9.65 -17.79
CA GLY A 369 -21.40 -10.00 -17.21
C GLY A 369 -21.48 -9.69 -15.72
N GLU A 370 -20.38 -9.94 -14.99
CA GLU A 370 -20.25 -9.58 -13.58
C GLU A 370 -20.17 -8.05 -13.41
N ILE A 371 -19.42 -7.31 -14.24
CA ILE A 371 -19.40 -5.82 -14.21
C ILE A 371 -20.79 -5.21 -14.34
N LEU A 372 -21.58 -5.72 -15.28
CA LEU A 372 -22.95 -5.26 -15.49
C LEU A 372 -23.86 -5.62 -14.31
N GLU A 373 -23.59 -6.71 -13.58
CA GLU A 373 -24.29 -7.03 -12.34
C GLU A 373 -23.78 -6.20 -11.14
N TYR A 374 -22.47 -5.96 -11.04
CA TYR A 374 -21.80 -5.16 -10.00
C TYR A 374 -22.26 -3.71 -9.99
N THR A 375 -22.66 -3.19 -11.15
CA THR A 375 -23.28 -1.86 -11.24
C THR A 375 -24.58 -1.77 -10.43
N TYR A 376 -25.18 -2.91 -10.05
CA TYR A 376 -26.49 -3.00 -9.39
C TYR A 376 -26.55 -3.94 -8.16
N GLY A 377 -25.43 -4.52 -7.69
CA GLY A 377 -25.43 -5.44 -6.54
C GLY A 377 -24.03 -5.75 -5.96
N ARG A 378 -23.99 -6.45 -4.80
CA ARG A 378 -22.77 -6.87 -4.07
C ARG A 378 -22.51 -8.39 -4.15
N PRO A 379 -21.74 -8.88 -5.12
CA PRO A 379 -21.14 -10.21 -5.13
C PRO A 379 -19.75 -10.26 -4.46
N GLU A 380 -19.47 -11.42 -3.88
CA GLU A 380 -18.16 -11.85 -3.37
C GLU A 380 -17.19 -12.08 -4.53
N CYS A 381 -16.00 -11.45 -4.49
CA CYS A 381 -14.93 -11.72 -5.44
C CYS A 381 -13.88 -12.61 -4.76
N PRO A 382 -13.71 -13.89 -5.16
CA PRO A 382 -12.78 -14.79 -4.48
C PRO A 382 -11.29 -14.49 -4.74
N ASN A 383 -10.98 -13.80 -5.85
CA ASN A 383 -9.61 -13.42 -6.21
C ASN A 383 -9.48 -11.90 -6.19
N PHE A 384 -8.90 -11.35 -5.12
CA PHE A 384 -8.63 -9.92 -4.99
C PHE A 384 -7.22 -9.66 -4.46
N GLU A 385 -6.71 -8.48 -4.79
CA GLU A 385 -5.50 -7.91 -4.23
C GLU A 385 -5.90 -6.66 -3.44
N MET A 386 -5.41 -6.53 -2.21
CA MET A 386 -5.57 -5.31 -1.41
C MET A 386 -4.42 -4.35 -1.72
N ILE A 387 -4.78 -3.15 -2.15
CA ILE A 387 -3.85 -2.05 -2.41
C ILE A 387 -4.02 -1.01 -1.32
N TYR A 388 -3.00 -0.94 -0.46
CA TYR A 388 -2.89 0.07 0.58
C TYR A 388 -2.31 1.38 0.02
N PRO A 389 -2.67 2.55 0.58
CA PRO A 389 -1.96 3.80 0.41
C PRO A 389 -0.43 3.71 0.64
N PHE A 390 0.35 3.43 -0.40
CA PHE A 390 1.81 3.22 -0.28
C PHE A 390 2.59 4.41 0.30
N ASP A 391 2.03 5.62 0.22
CA ASP A 391 2.62 6.86 0.73
C ASP A 391 2.19 7.20 2.17
N ARG A 392 1.33 6.38 2.78
CA ARG A 392 0.87 6.53 4.16
C ARG A 392 1.68 5.61 5.08
N PRO A 393 1.80 5.97 6.37
CA PRO A 393 2.43 5.10 7.35
C PRO A 393 1.48 3.94 7.72
N PHE A 394 2.01 2.91 8.37
CA PHE A 394 1.19 1.82 8.91
C PHE A 394 0.75 2.10 10.36
N HIS A 395 -0.04 3.15 10.52
CA HIS A 395 -0.80 3.50 11.73
C HIS A 395 -1.84 4.55 11.35
N VAL A 396 -2.81 4.80 12.24
CA VAL A 396 -3.81 5.85 12.06
C VAL A 396 -3.13 7.21 11.82
N ASP A 397 -3.28 7.73 10.60
CA ASP A 397 -2.65 8.97 10.15
C ASP A 397 -3.67 10.09 9.96
N LEU A 398 -4.31 10.47 11.06
CA LEU A 398 -5.25 11.56 11.08
C LEU A 398 -4.54 12.91 11.27
N PRO A 399 -5.19 14.02 10.85
CA PRO A 399 -4.74 15.35 11.23
C PRO A 399 -4.54 15.48 12.74
N LEU A 400 -3.59 16.32 13.16
CA LEU A 400 -3.19 16.49 14.57
C LEU A 400 -4.34 16.85 15.52
N TRP A 401 -5.45 17.34 14.97
CA TRP A 401 -6.61 17.75 15.74
C TRP A 401 -7.66 16.66 15.90
N LEU A 402 -7.58 15.53 15.20
CA LEU A 402 -8.53 14.43 15.42
C LEU A 402 -7.92 13.40 16.37
N SER A 403 -8.75 12.80 17.23
CA SER A 403 -8.32 11.67 18.04
C SER A 403 -7.92 10.51 17.15
N ALA A 404 -6.85 9.82 17.51
CA ALA A 404 -6.41 8.59 16.85
C ALA A 404 -7.25 7.37 17.29
N ASP A 405 -8.10 7.54 18.30
CA ASP A 405 -9.09 6.56 18.73
C ASP A 405 -10.45 6.96 18.14
N SER A 406 -11.00 6.11 17.26
CA SER A 406 -12.29 6.36 16.64
C SER A 406 -13.48 6.28 17.61
N GLU A 407 -13.29 5.66 18.77
CA GLU A 407 -14.30 5.59 19.85
C GLU A 407 -14.20 6.77 20.82
N ASP A 408 -13.13 7.56 20.73
CA ASP A 408 -12.94 8.74 21.56
C ASP A 408 -13.71 9.92 20.96
N ASP A 409 -14.85 10.23 21.58
CA ASP A 409 -15.70 11.39 21.25
C ASP A 409 -15.09 12.74 21.67
N SER A 410 -13.78 12.79 21.99
CA SER A 410 -13.13 14.02 22.42
C SER A 410 -13.20 15.11 21.34
N ILE A 411 -13.84 16.24 21.70
CA ILE A 411 -13.93 17.41 20.84
C ILE A 411 -12.61 18.19 20.94
N PRO A 412 -11.86 18.33 19.85
CA PRO A 412 -10.59 19.04 19.90
C PRO A 412 -10.83 20.56 19.98
N VAL A 413 -10.33 21.18 21.04
CA VAL A 413 -10.46 22.62 21.27
C VAL A 413 -9.19 23.34 20.88
N PHE A 414 -9.30 24.32 19.97
CA PHE A 414 -8.19 25.18 19.57
C PHE A 414 -8.48 26.63 19.93
N TYR A 415 -7.48 27.26 20.53
CA TYR A 415 -7.49 28.69 20.74
C TYR A 415 -6.73 29.39 19.63
N LEU A 416 -7.37 30.37 18.99
CA LEU A 416 -6.70 31.26 18.03
C LEU A 416 -5.82 32.32 18.75
N THR A 417 -5.53 32.13 20.03
CA THR A 417 -4.73 33.00 20.88
C THR A 417 -3.86 32.19 21.82
N ASN A 418 -2.63 32.64 22.04
CA ASN A 418 -1.71 32.07 23.04
C ASN A 418 -1.72 32.85 24.37
N LYS A 419 -2.74 33.69 24.59
CA LYS A 419 -2.83 34.62 25.72
C LYS A 419 -3.84 34.21 26.79
N LEU A 420 -4.38 33.00 26.72
CA LEU A 420 -5.27 32.50 27.76
C LEU A 420 -4.47 32.22 29.03
N THR A 421 -5.00 32.64 30.16
CA THR A 421 -4.52 32.16 31.46
C THR A 421 -5.06 30.75 31.72
N ASP A 422 -4.40 29.98 32.59
CA ASP A 422 -4.84 28.62 32.97
C ASP A 422 -6.29 28.62 33.51
N GLU A 423 -6.68 29.69 34.19
CA GLU A 423 -8.04 29.89 34.72
C GLU A 423 -9.08 30.06 33.61
N GLN A 424 -8.71 30.74 32.52
CA GLN A 424 -9.58 30.93 31.36
C GLN A 424 -9.70 29.65 30.53
N ASP A 425 -8.59 28.91 30.33
CA ASP A 425 -8.62 27.59 29.68
C ASP A 425 -9.54 26.64 30.46
N LYS A 426 -9.37 26.59 31.79
CA LYS A 426 -10.21 25.76 32.65
C LYS A 426 -11.69 26.17 32.59
N ALA A 427 -12.00 27.46 32.64
CA ALA A 427 -13.39 27.92 32.55
C ALA A 427 -14.08 27.55 31.23
N ILE A 428 -13.33 27.53 30.13
CA ILE A 428 -13.85 27.12 28.81
C ILE A 428 -14.12 25.61 28.78
N ARG A 429 -13.20 24.79 29.31
CA ARG A 429 -13.39 23.33 29.43
C ARG A 429 -14.58 23.00 30.32
N ASP A 430 -14.66 23.63 31.49
CA ASP A 430 -15.76 23.46 32.44
C ASP A 430 -17.13 23.86 31.85
N GLU A 431 -17.18 24.76 30.86
CA GLU A 431 -18.42 25.14 30.16
C GLU A 431 -18.78 24.14 29.06
N MET A 432 -17.78 23.61 28.34
CA MET A 432 -18.01 22.56 27.34
C MET A 432 -18.54 21.28 27.98
N ASP A 433 -18.01 20.89 29.14
CA ASP A 433 -18.46 19.71 29.88
C ASP A 433 -19.91 19.84 30.40
N ARG A 434 -20.45 21.06 30.52
CA ARG A 434 -21.86 21.30 30.92
C ARG A 434 -22.85 21.16 29.76
N GLY A 435 -22.39 21.33 28.52
CA GLY A 435 -23.25 21.35 27.34
C GLY A 435 -23.87 20.00 26.97
N ASP A 436 -23.28 18.89 27.40
CA ASP A 436 -23.75 17.53 27.07
C ASP A 436 -24.93 17.05 27.94
N ASP A 437 -25.15 17.65 29.11
CA ASP A 437 -26.22 17.22 30.03
C ASP A 437 -27.61 17.79 29.68
N ASP A 438 -27.68 18.89 28.91
CA ASP A 438 -28.94 19.59 28.63
C ASP A 438 -29.71 19.06 27.40
N HIS A 439 -29.16 18.10 26.64
CA HIS A 439 -29.83 17.52 25.46
C HIS A 439 -30.62 16.21 25.72
N ILE A 440 -30.67 15.70 26.97
CA ILE A 440 -31.46 14.50 27.33
C ILE A 440 -32.76 14.84 28.08
N LYS A 441 -33.14 16.11 28.17
CA LYS A 441 -34.42 16.52 28.78
C LYS A 441 -35.20 17.51 27.95
N GLU A 442 -35.87 17.02 26.92
CA GLU A 442 -37.24 17.48 26.58
C GLU A 442 -38.17 16.30 26.26
#